data_AF-A0A357B212-F1
#
_entry.id   AF-A0A357B212-F1
#
_cell.length_a   1.000
_cell.length_b   1.000
_cell.length_c   1.000
_cell.angle_alpha   90.00
_cell.angle_beta   90.00
_cell.angle_gamma   90.00
#
_symmetry.space_group_name_H-M   'P 1'
#
loop_
_entity.id
_entity.type
_entity.pdbx_description
1 polymer ?
#
loop_
_entity_poly.entity_id
_entity_poly.type
_entity_poly.pdbx_seq_one_letter_code
_entity_poly.pdbx_strand_id
1 'polypeptide(L)' 'MQRAKEFAQTLRPGDVVALYGGLGAGKTAFVRGLAEGLGLDPREVSSPTFALINEYTGENIT' A
#
# COMPACT_ATOMS: atom_id res chain seq x y z
N MET A 1 11.91 -0.13 -2.60
CA MET A 1 10.56 -0.19 -3.23
C MET A 1 10.28 1.04 -4.11
N GLN A 2 11.24 1.43 -4.96
CA GLN A 2 11.11 2.65 -5.78
C GLN A 2 9.92 2.56 -6.75
N ARG A 3 9.71 1.40 -7.37
CA ARG A 3 8.58 1.14 -8.28
C ARG A 3 7.20 1.29 -7.63
N ALA A 4 7.05 0.94 -6.35
CA ALA A 4 5.78 1.08 -5.65
C ALA A 4 5.43 2.56 -5.41
N LYS A 5 6.43 3.38 -5.10
CA LYS A 5 6.27 4.84 -4.96
C LYS A 5 5.91 5.49 -6.29
N GLU A 6 6.58 5.11 -7.37
CA GLU A 6 6.27 5.59 -8.72
C GLU A 6 4.84 5.21 -9.13
N PHE A 7 4.43 3.97 -8.84
CA PHE A 7 3.08 3.50 -9.11
C PHE A 7 2.03 4.27 -8.30
N ALA A 8 2.32 4.61 -7.03
CA ALA A 8 1.43 5.43 -6.19
C ALA A 8 1.01 6.74 -6.88
N GLN A 9 1.94 7.40 -7.57
CA GLN A 9 1.70 8.67 -8.27
C GLN A 9 0.77 8.54 -9.48
N THR A 10 0.46 7.31 -9.91
CA THR A 10 -0.44 7.05 -11.03
C THR A 10 -1.88 6.76 -10.60
N LEU A 11 -2.09 6.47 -9.31
CA LEU A 11 -3.39 6.11 -8.76
C LEU A 11 -4.29 7.33 -8.58
N ARG A 12 -5.59 7.08 -8.67
CA ARG A 12 -6.64 8.07 -8.48
C ARG A 12 -7.65 7.59 -7.43
N PRO A 13 -8.42 8.51 -6.84
CA PRO A 13 -9.50 8.14 -5.93
C PRO A 13 -10.48 7.16 -6.60
N GLY A 14 -10.78 6.05 -5.91
CA GLY A 14 -11.65 4.98 -6.41
C GLY A 14 -10.93 3.83 -7.13
N ASP A 15 -9.63 3.94 -7.40
CA ASP A 15 -8.87 2.83 -7.99
C ASP A 15 -8.78 1.62 -7.04
N VAL A 16 -8.86 0.42 -7.62
CA VAL A 16 -8.71 -0.84 -6.90
C VAL A 16 -7.51 -1.60 -7.47
N VAL A 17 -6.54 -1.89 -6.60
CA VAL A 17 -5.31 -2.60 -6.97
C VAL A 17 -5.30 -3.99 -6.31
N ALA A 18 -5.33 -5.03 -7.14
CA ALA A 18 -5.22 -6.41 -6.69
C ALA A 18 -3.77 -6.94 -6.81
N LEU A 19 -3.21 -7.43 -5.70
CA LEU A 19 -1.85 -8.00 -5.67
C LEU A 19 -1.89 -9.53 -5.59
N TYR A 20 -1.30 -10.19 -6.58
CA TYR A 20 -1.22 -11.65 -6.67
C TYR A 20 0.20 -12.15 -6.44
N GLY A 21 0.33 -13.29 -5.77
CA GLY A 21 1.62 -13.95 -5.54
C GLY A 21 1.59 -14.83 -4.30
N GLY A 22 2.50 -15.81 -4.23
CA GLY A 22 2.63 -16.74 -3.11
C GLY A 22 3.03 -16.08 -1.78
N LEU A 23 3.14 -16.89 -0.73
CA LEU A 23 3.71 -16.46 0.55
C LEU A 23 5.15 -15.95 0.33
N GLY A 24 5.50 -14.84 0.95
CA GLY A 24 6.84 -14.25 0.79
C GLY A 24 7.10 -13.52 -0.53
N ALA A 25 6.12 -13.45 -1.45
CA ALA A 25 6.27 -12.73 -2.74
C ALA A 25 6.44 -11.20 -2.60
N GLY A 26 6.50 -10.65 -1.39
CA GLY A 26 6.73 -9.22 -1.16
C GLY A 26 5.49 -8.32 -1.25
N LYS A 27 4.27 -8.88 -1.28
CA LYS A 27 3.01 -8.10 -1.34
C LYS A 27 2.92 -7.02 -0.26
N THR A 28 3.15 -7.37 1.01
CA THR A 28 3.14 -6.39 2.12
C THR A 28 4.25 -5.35 1.97
N ALA A 29 5.41 -5.73 1.45
CA ALA A 29 6.50 -4.79 1.20
C ALA A 29 6.16 -3.82 0.05
N PHE A 30 5.40 -4.27 -0.95
CA PHE A 30 4.86 -3.40 -2.01
C PHE A 30 3.87 -2.38 -1.43
N VAL A 31 2.90 -2.82 -0.62
CA VAL A 31 1.93 -1.93 0.03
C VAL A 31 2.63 -0.89 0.92
N ARG A 32 3.70 -1.26 1.63
CA ARG A 32 4.53 -0.30 2.39
C ARG A 32 5.13 0.80 1.51
N GLY A 33 5.71 0.42 0.37
CA GLY A 33 6.25 1.38 -0.59
C GLY A 33 5.18 2.24 -1.25
N LEU A 34 3.99 1.67 -1.47
CA LEU A 34 2.83 2.40 -1.98
C LEU A 34 2.36 3.46 -0.99
N ALA A 35 2.19 3.09 0.29
CA ALA A 35 1.81 3.99 1.37
C ALA A 35 2.80 5.16 1.50
N GLU A 36 4.11 4.87 1.49
CA GLU A 36 5.14 5.91 1.49
C GLU A 36 5.03 6.84 0.26
N GLY A 37 4.72 6.28 -0.92
CA GLY A 37 4.49 7.05 -2.14
C GLY A 37 3.22 7.92 -2.10
N LEU A 38 2.23 7.54 -1.30
CA LEU A 38 1.00 8.31 -1.03
C LEU A 38 1.16 9.29 0.15
N GLY A 39 2.35 9.39 0.74
CA GLY A 39 2.62 10.30 1.86
C GLY A 39 2.20 9.77 3.24
N LEU A 40 1.92 8.48 3.38
CA LEU A 40 1.67 7.82 4.67
C LEU A 40 2.97 7.40 5.35
N ASP A 41 2.93 7.19 6.67
CA ASP A 41 4.03 6.53 7.38
C ASP A 41 4.04 5.02 7.03
N PRO A 42 5.07 4.51 6.33
CA PRO A 42 5.13 3.10 5.95
C PRO A 42 5.23 2.14 7.14
N ARG A 43 5.53 2.63 8.35
CA ARG A 43 5.59 1.83 9.58
C ARG A 43 4.21 1.42 10.07
N GLU A 44 3.16 2.15 9.70
CA GLU A 44 1.78 1.79 10.04
C GLU A 44 1.30 0.60 9.20
N VAL A 45 1.90 0.37 8.03
CA VAL A 45 1.50 -0.72 7.13
C VAL A 45 1.98 -2.09 7.65
N SER A 46 1.00 -2.92 7.97
CA SER A 46 1.18 -4.30 8.42
C SER A 46 0.28 -5.27 7.64
N SER A 47 0.54 -6.57 7.78
CA SER A 47 -0.31 -7.61 7.19
C SER A 47 -1.61 -7.73 7.99
N PRO A 48 -2.80 -7.66 7.37
CA PRO A 48 -4.08 -7.83 8.05
C PRO A 48 -4.37 -9.32 8.31
N THR A 49 -3.45 -10.01 9.00
CA THR A 49 -3.54 -11.47 9.23
C THR A 49 -4.78 -11.84 10.05
N PHE A 50 -5.25 -10.93 10.92
CA PHE A 50 -6.45 -11.12 11.74
C PHE A 50 -7.53 -10.05 11.52
N ALA A 51 -7.14 -8.86 11.03
CA ALA A 51 -8.06 -7.73 10.88
C ALA A 51 -8.98 -7.85 9.65
N LEU A 52 -8.68 -8.76 8.71
CA LEU A 52 -9.26 -8.86 7.36
C LEU A 52 -8.99 -7.62 6.48
N ILE A 53 -9.15 -6.42 7.02
CA ILE A 53 -8.93 -5.11 6.38
C ILE A 53 -8.14 -4.22 7.34
N ASN A 54 -7.12 -3.53 6.80
CA ASN A 54 -6.48 -2.40 7.49
C ASN A 54 -6.81 -1.14 6.69
N GLU A 55 -7.35 -0.13 7.36
CA GLU A 55 -7.56 1.20 6.80
C GLU A 55 -6.42 2.13 7.25
N TYR A 56 -5.88 2.90 6.30
CA TYR A 56 -4.82 3.87 6.54
C TYR A 56 -5.29 5.22 6.00
N THR A 57 -5.39 6.21 6.88
CA THR A 57 -5.84 7.56 6.54
C THR A 57 -4.67 8.53 6.51
N GLY A 58 -4.57 9.37 5.48
CA GLY A 58 -3.53 10.39 5.37
C GLY A 58 -4.09 11.70 4.83
N GLU A 59 -3.51 12.82 5.25
CA GLU A 59 -3.99 14.18 4.92
C GLU A 59 -3.95 14.52 3.41
N ASN A 60 -3.14 13.80 2.62
CA ASN A 60 -2.97 14.01 1.18
C ASN A 60 -3.51 12.85 0.32
N ILE A 61 -4.33 11.96 0.90
CA ILE A 61 -4.97 10.86 0.18
C ILE A 61 -6.42 11.27 -0.07
N THR A 62 -6.62 12.09 -1.11
CA THR A 62 -7.96 12.54 -1.52
C THR A 62 -8.14 12.49 -3.01
#